data_AF-A0A508SWE3-F1
#
_entry.id   AF-A0A508SWE3-F1
#
_cell.length_a   1.000
_cell.length_b   1.000
_cell.length_c   1.000
_cell.angle_alpha   90.00
_cell.angle_beta   90.00
_cell.angle_gamma   90.00
#
_symmetry.space_group_name_H-M   'P 1'
#
loop_
_entity.id
_entity.type
_entity.pdbx_description
1 polymer ?
#
loop_
_entity_poly.entity_id
_entity_poly.type
_entity_poly.pdbx_seq_one_letter_code
_entity_poly.pdbx_strand_id
1 'polypeptide(L)'
;MGLTLPGNIPVAAESFEALLKLGDPWPLGHQAQALVLVTKNASDPCMVWASPKLGTYRAIWTKASASGFVEAADEWGDNVDIDHVFPQSWANLPGSNVSYVRLFPVWAEINRSAGAGREKQALKAGITTTREHGIVFAQELQVLKILGHPVGTVSDPVSIFGVKRRR
;
A
#
# COMPACT_ATOMS: atom_id res chain seq x y z
N MET A 1 4.14 24.50 -8.40
CA MET A 1 3.75 23.41 -9.31
C MET A 1 3.03 22.37 -8.49
N GLY A 2 1.80 21.99 -8.86
CA GLY A 2 1.06 20.96 -8.12
C GLY A 2 1.61 19.58 -8.47
N LEU A 3 1.92 18.75 -7.47
CA LEU A 3 2.22 17.34 -7.69
C LEU A 3 0.95 16.68 -8.24
N THR A 4 0.94 16.35 -9.53
CA THR A 4 -0.08 15.45 -10.07
C THR A 4 0.25 14.07 -9.56
N LEU A 5 -0.45 13.63 -8.51
CA LEU A 5 -0.28 12.28 -7.99
C LEU A 5 -0.75 11.26 -9.03
N PRO A 6 -0.09 10.09 -9.14
CA PRO A 6 -0.60 9.02 -9.97
C PRO A 6 -1.98 8.62 -9.43
N GLY A 7 -3.02 8.86 -10.24
CA GLY A 7 -4.33 8.26 -9.96
C GLY A 7 -4.19 6.73 -9.95
N ASN A 8 -4.94 6.06 -9.07
CA ASN A 8 -5.10 4.61 -9.03
C ASN A 8 -3.83 3.80 -8.66
N ILE A 9 -3.17 4.13 -7.55
CA ILE A 9 -2.12 3.26 -6.98
C ILE A 9 -2.76 2.06 -6.28
N PRO A 10 -2.55 0.80 -6.71
CA PRO A 10 -3.14 -0.36 -6.05
C PRO A 10 -2.43 -0.62 -4.71
N VAL A 11 -3.18 -0.85 -3.64
CA VAL A 11 -2.65 -1.03 -2.27
C VAL A 11 -3.10 -2.32 -1.59
N ALA A 12 -4.24 -2.89 -2.01
CA ALA A 12 -4.73 -4.17 -1.52
C ALA A 12 -5.51 -4.90 -2.61
N ALA A 13 -5.57 -6.22 -2.51
CA ALA A 13 -6.31 -7.07 -3.44
C ALA A 13 -7.07 -8.16 -2.69
N GLU A 14 -8.28 -8.44 -3.16
CA GLU A 14 -9.17 -9.42 -2.56
C GLU A 14 -8.75 -10.86 -2.88
N SER A 15 -8.08 -11.06 -4.01
CA SER A 15 -7.69 -12.40 -4.43
C SER A 15 -6.48 -12.40 -5.37
N PHE A 16 -5.95 -13.59 -5.63
CA PHE A 16 -4.88 -13.79 -6.61
C PHE A 16 -5.37 -13.48 -8.03
N GLU A 17 -6.63 -13.79 -8.33
CA GLU A 17 -7.27 -13.48 -9.62
C GLU A 17 -7.43 -11.99 -9.87
N ALA A 18 -7.58 -11.19 -8.80
CA ALA A 18 -7.56 -9.73 -8.93
C ALA A 18 -6.15 -9.24 -9.35
N LEU A 19 -5.09 -9.83 -8.78
CA LEU A 19 -3.70 -9.49 -9.11
C LEU A 19 -3.33 -9.86 -10.56
N LEU A 20 -3.85 -10.96 -11.09
CA LEU A 20 -3.64 -11.36 -12.50
C LEU A 20 -4.11 -10.30 -13.51
N LYS A 21 -5.03 -9.40 -13.11
CA LYS A 21 -5.49 -8.31 -13.97
C LYS A 21 -4.50 -7.15 -14.05
N LEU A 22 -3.60 -7.05 -13.06
CA LEU A 22 -2.60 -5.98 -12.95
C LEU A 22 -1.26 -6.37 -13.58
N GLY A 23 -0.96 -7.66 -13.67
CA GLY A 23 0.30 -8.14 -14.23
C GLY A 23 0.50 -9.64 -14.02
N ASP A 24 1.76 -10.07 -14.14
CA ASP A 24 2.17 -11.47 -14.03
C ASP A 24 2.75 -11.72 -12.62
N PRO A 25 2.07 -12.49 -11.76
CA PRO A 25 2.51 -12.77 -10.41
C PRO A 25 3.54 -13.91 -10.36
N TRP A 26 4.61 -13.68 -9.61
CA TRP A 26 5.73 -14.59 -9.36
C TRP A 26 5.81 -14.89 -7.86
N PRO A 27 5.44 -16.10 -7.41
CA PRO A 27 5.48 -16.47 -6.00
C PRO A 27 6.89 -16.36 -5.41
N LEU A 28 7.00 -15.75 -4.23
CA LEU A 28 8.25 -15.67 -3.46
C LEU A 28 8.41 -16.84 -2.47
N GLY A 29 7.67 -17.94 -2.65
CA GLY A 29 7.73 -19.11 -1.78
C GLY A 29 6.65 -20.14 -2.11
N HIS A 30 6.61 -21.22 -1.31
CA HIS A 30 5.80 -22.42 -1.61
C HIS A 30 4.28 -22.25 -1.43
N GLN A 31 3.80 -21.19 -0.79
CA GLN A 31 2.37 -21.04 -0.46
C GLN A 31 1.67 -19.83 -1.10
N ALA A 32 2.31 -19.17 -2.07
CA ALA A 32 1.79 -17.96 -2.72
C ALA A 32 1.35 -16.82 -1.77
N GLN A 33 1.63 -16.91 -0.47
CA GLN A 33 1.33 -15.87 0.53
C GLN A 33 2.14 -14.60 0.32
N ALA A 34 3.16 -14.66 -0.53
CA ALA A 34 3.96 -13.53 -0.96
C ALA A 34 4.34 -13.74 -2.41
N LEU A 35 4.32 -12.67 -3.19
CA LEU A 35 4.63 -12.67 -4.61
C LEU A 35 5.19 -11.32 -5.06
N VAL A 36 5.90 -11.33 -6.18
CA VAL A 36 6.15 -10.13 -6.98
C VAL A 36 5.17 -10.11 -8.12
N LEU A 37 4.57 -8.96 -8.41
CA LEU A 37 3.78 -8.74 -9.60
C LEU A 37 4.63 -7.95 -10.60
N VAL A 38 4.94 -8.54 -11.75
CA VAL A 38 5.59 -7.85 -12.87
C VAL A 38 4.51 -7.21 -13.71
N THR A 39 4.57 -5.89 -13.90
CA THR A 39 3.51 -5.12 -14.57
C THR A 39 3.98 -4.59 -15.92
N LYS A 40 3.01 -4.16 -16.74
CA LYS A 40 3.29 -3.47 -18.02
C LYS A 40 3.57 -1.97 -17.83
N ASN A 41 3.49 -1.45 -16.60
CA ASN A 41 3.68 -0.05 -16.30
C ASN A 41 5.18 0.23 -16.09
N ALA A 42 5.79 0.99 -16.99
CA ALA A 42 7.21 1.34 -16.90
C ALA A 42 7.56 2.15 -15.64
N SER A 43 6.60 2.90 -15.07
CA SER A 43 6.81 3.65 -13.82
C SER A 43 6.68 2.78 -12.57
N ASP A 44 6.18 1.56 -12.69
CA ASP A 44 5.98 0.64 -11.57
C ASP A 44 6.12 -0.83 -12.05
N PRO A 45 7.33 -1.20 -12.53
CA PRO A 45 7.52 -2.44 -13.29
C PRO A 45 7.38 -3.69 -12.42
N CYS A 46 7.67 -3.58 -11.13
CA CYS A 46 7.59 -4.67 -10.17
C CYS A 46 6.94 -4.18 -8.87
N MET A 47 5.91 -4.88 -8.39
CA MET A 47 5.25 -4.61 -7.12
C MET A 47 5.38 -5.82 -6.20
N VAL A 48 5.78 -5.63 -4.94
CA VAL A 48 5.82 -6.73 -3.96
C VAL A 48 4.49 -6.79 -3.22
N TRP A 49 3.88 -7.98 -3.17
CA TRP A 49 2.61 -8.23 -2.51
C TRP A 49 2.76 -9.35 -1.49
N ALA A 50 2.07 -9.23 -0.37
CA ALA A 50 2.08 -10.21 0.70
C ALA A 50 0.70 -10.35 1.34
N SER A 51 0.45 -11.48 1.99
CA SER A 51 -0.72 -11.66 2.83
C SER A 51 -0.62 -10.71 4.04
N PRO A 52 -1.70 -9.99 4.39
CA PRO A 52 -1.72 -9.07 5.54
C PRO A 52 -1.53 -9.78 6.89
N LYS A 53 -1.57 -11.13 6.89
CA LYS A 53 -1.39 -11.97 8.08
C LYS A 53 0.07 -12.36 8.30
N LEU A 54 0.97 -12.04 7.36
CA LEU A 54 2.40 -12.28 7.52
C LEU A 54 3.02 -11.19 8.40
N GLY A 55 3.84 -11.58 9.38
CA GLY A 55 4.59 -10.63 10.21
C GLY A 55 6.01 -10.33 9.69
N THR A 56 6.38 -10.87 8.52
CA THR A 56 7.77 -10.93 8.04
C THR A 56 7.99 -10.18 6.73
N TYR A 57 7.39 -9.00 6.58
CA TYR A 57 7.43 -8.21 5.33
C TYR A 57 8.84 -7.83 4.87
N ARG A 58 9.73 -7.47 5.79
CA ARG A 58 11.15 -7.21 5.44
C ARG A 58 11.81 -8.41 4.79
N ALA A 59 11.60 -9.62 5.32
CA ALA A 59 12.18 -10.84 4.75
C ALA A 59 11.64 -11.14 3.35
N ILE A 60 10.36 -10.85 3.10
CA ILE A 60 9.74 -10.96 1.77
C ILE A 60 10.42 -10.00 0.79
N TRP A 61 10.62 -8.74 1.18
CA TRP A 61 11.28 -7.74 0.35
C TRP A 61 12.73 -8.11 0.06
N THR A 62 13.49 -8.54 1.07
CA THR A 62 14.86 -9.01 0.90
C THR A 62 14.93 -10.15 -0.12
N LYS A 63 13.96 -11.07 -0.11
CA LYS A 63 13.90 -12.16 -1.08
C LYS A 63 13.57 -11.67 -2.50
N ALA A 64 12.64 -10.73 -2.64
CA ALA A 64 12.32 -10.11 -3.92
C ALA A 64 13.54 -9.36 -4.50
N SER A 65 14.27 -8.64 -3.64
CA SER A 65 15.48 -7.92 -4.02
C SER A 65 16.63 -8.85 -4.42
N ALA A 66 16.88 -9.91 -3.64
CA ALA A 66 17.87 -10.93 -3.98
C ALA A 66 17.56 -11.66 -5.30
N SER A 67 16.29 -11.66 -5.72
CA SER A 67 15.84 -12.22 -7.01
C SER A 67 15.89 -11.21 -8.15
N GLY A 68 16.35 -9.98 -7.92
CA GLY A 68 16.50 -8.93 -8.92
C GLY A 68 15.21 -8.21 -9.32
N PHE A 69 14.11 -8.39 -8.59
CA PHE A 69 12.83 -7.76 -8.94
C PHE A 69 12.70 -6.32 -8.47
N VAL A 70 13.30 -5.99 -7.32
CA VAL A 70 13.22 -4.67 -6.68
C VAL A 70 14.56 -4.30 -6.05
N GLU A 71 14.77 -3.02 -5.80
CA GLU A 71 15.95 -2.52 -5.09
C GLU A 71 15.94 -2.97 -3.62
N ALA A 72 17.12 -3.04 -3.01
CA ALA A 72 17.24 -3.32 -1.59
C ALA A 72 16.61 -2.19 -0.78
N ALA A 73 16.01 -2.51 0.37
CA ALA A 73 15.36 -1.51 1.22
C ALA A 73 16.32 -0.40 1.67
N ASP A 74 17.59 -0.73 1.87
CA ASP A 74 18.61 0.19 2.38
C ASP A 74 19.02 1.25 1.33
N GLU A 75 18.76 1.01 0.04
CA GLU A 75 18.97 2.00 -1.03
C GLU A 75 18.02 3.20 -0.90
N TRP A 76 16.92 3.04 -0.16
CA TRP A 76 15.95 4.11 0.10
C TRP A 76 16.36 5.03 1.26
N GLY A 77 17.45 4.70 1.96
CA GLY A 77 18.04 5.47 3.03
C GLY A 77 17.95 4.82 4.40
N ASP A 78 18.58 5.49 5.38
CA ASP A 78 18.60 5.03 6.77
C ASP A 78 17.18 5.07 7.38
N ASN A 79 16.86 4.10 8.24
CA ASN A 79 15.56 3.98 8.94
C ASN A 79 14.33 3.75 8.04
N VAL A 80 14.49 3.13 6.87
CA VAL A 80 13.36 2.67 6.05
C VAL A 80 12.84 1.33 6.56
N ASP A 81 11.52 1.23 6.72
CA ASP A 81 10.79 0.00 7.00
C ASP A 81 10.05 -0.54 5.78
N ILE A 82 9.75 -1.84 5.76
CA ILE A 82 8.91 -2.44 4.72
C ILE A 82 7.54 -2.73 5.30
N ASP A 83 6.53 -2.06 4.77
CA ASP A 83 5.16 -2.23 5.26
C ASP A 83 4.11 -1.89 4.19
N HIS A 84 2.85 -2.10 4.50
CA HIS A 84 1.73 -1.71 3.67
C HIS A 84 1.01 -0.47 4.22
N VAL A 85 0.54 0.39 3.31
CA VAL A 85 -0.27 1.56 3.68
C VAL A 85 -1.77 1.24 3.82
N PHE A 86 -2.17 -0.01 3.58
CA PHE A 86 -3.55 -0.44 3.77
C PHE A 86 -3.84 -0.65 5.28
N PRO A 87 -4.89 -0.04 5.88
CA PRO A 87 -5.10 -0.18 7.32
C PRO A 87 -5.35 -1.64 7.71
N GLN A 88 -4.54 -2.16 8.65
CA GLN A 88 -4.69 -3.54 9.13
C GLN A 88 -6.08 -3.79 9.73
N SER A 89 -6.67 -2.77 10.37
CA SER A 89 -8.04 -2.85 10.87
C SER A 89 -9.05 -3.14 9.76
N TRP A 90 -8.83 -2.69 8.53
CA TRP A 90 -9.72 -2.92 7.39
C TRP A 90 -9.54 -4.32 6.80
N ALA A 91 -8.30 -4.83 6.78
CA ALA A 91 -8.02 -6.21 6.35
C ALA A 91 -8.66 -7.26 7.27
N ASN A 92 -8.90 -6.91 8.55
CA ASN A 92 -9.41 -7.82 9.57
C ASN A 92 -10.91 -7.64 9.89
N LEU A 93 -11.65 -6.77 9.19
CA LEU A 93 -13.09 -6.62 9.42
C LEU A 93 -13.86 -7.88 9.01
N PRO A 94 -14.95 -8.23 9.73
CA PRO A 94 -15.88 -9.25 9.27
C PRO A 94 -16.40 -8.91 7.86
N GLY A 95 -16.26 -9.84 6.91
CA GLY A 95 -16.60 -9.63 5.50
C GLY A 95 -15.50 -8.95 4.67
N SER A 96 -14.33 -8.66 5.25
CA SER A 96 -13.17 -8.22 4.48
C SER A 96 -12.57 -9.41 3.74
N ASN A 97 -12.52 -9.30 2.41
CA ASN A 97 -11.99 -10.33 1.54
C ASN A 97 -10.53 -10.06 1.14
N VAL A 98 -9.81 -9.17 1.84
CA VAL A 98 -8.43 -8.81 1.45
C VAL A 98 -7.48 -9.97 1.68
N SER A 99 -6.93 -10.51 0.59
CA SER A 99 -5.96 -11.60 0.61
C SER A 99 -4.52 -11.11 0.48
N TYR A 100 -4.31 -9.95 -0.14
CA TYR A 100 -3.00 -9.39 -0.39
C TYR A 100 -2.96 -7.89 -0.13
N VAL A 101 -1.82 -7.43 0.39
CA VAL A 101 -1.47 -6.02 0.56
C VAL A 101 -0.16 -5.76 -0.17
N ARG A 102 -0.08 -4.59 -0.80
CA ARG A 102 1.15 -4.15 -1.47
C ARG A 102 2.11 -3.62 -0.43
N LEU A 103 3.36 -4.08 -0.50
CA LEU A 103 4.45 -3.61 0.34
C LEU A 103 5.13 -2.39 -0.31
N PHE A 104 5.57 -1.48 0.55
CA PHE A 104 6.30 -0.27 0.19
C PHE A 104 7.48 -0.10 1.14
N PRO A 105 8.61 0.44 0.67
CA PRO A 105 9.59 1.07 1.53
C PRO A 105 8.98 2.36 2.09
N VAL A 106 8.88 2.46 3.41
CA VAL A 106 8.29 3.58 4.12
C VAL A 106 9.21 3.99 5.26
N TRP A 107 9.49 5.28 5.39
CA TRP A 107 10.27 5.77 6.53
C TRP A 107 9.60 5.41 7.85
N ALA A 108 10.37 4.85 8.80
CA ALA A 108 9.85 4.32 10.05
C ALA A 108 9.08 5.37 10.87
N GLU A 109 9.47 6.64 10.77
CA GLU A 109 8.83 7.81 11.39
C GLU A 109 7.39 8.04 10.90
N ILE A 110 7.11 7.63 9.66
CA ILE A 110 5.81 7.79 8.99
C ILE A 110 4.94 6.54 9.20
N ASN A 111 5.58 5.37 9.24
CA ASN A 111 4.91 4.07 9.21
C ASN A 111 4.06 3.76 10.47
N ARG A 112 4.49 4.19 11.67
CA ARG A 112 3.97 3.59 12.92
C ARG A 112 2.67 4.17 13.49
N SER A 113 2.23 5.36 13.07
CA SER A 113 1.08 6.00 13.74
C SER A 113 0.45 7.19 13.02
N ALA A 114 1.12 7.74 12.00
CA ALA A 114 0.61 8.88 11.25
C ALA A 114 -0.64 8.47 10.43
N GLY A 115 -1.78 9.11 10.67
CA GLY A 115 -3.03 8.84 9.94
C GLY A 115 -3.86 7.63 10.42
N ALA A 116 -3.34 6.73 11.27
CA ALA A 116 -4.08 5.56 11.76
C ALA A 116 -5.37 5.94 12.52
N GLY A 117 -5.35 7.06 13.26
CA GLY A 117 -6.54 7.61 13.92
C GLY A 117 -7.59 8.10 12.92
N ARG A 118 -7.17 8.74 11.82
CA ARG A 118 -8.06 9.23 10.76
C ARG A 118 -8.69 8.08 9.98
N GLU A 119 -7.90 7.07 9.62
CA GLU A 119 -8.38 5.86 8.94
C GLU A 119 -9.39 5.09 9.82
N LYS A 120 -9.16 5.03 11.14
CA LYS A 120 -10.13 4.49 12.10
C LYS A 120 -11.40 5.32 12.21
N GLN A 121 -11.30 6.65 12.20
CA GLN A 121 -12.47 7.54 12.23
C GLN A 121 -13.27 7.48 10.93
N ALA A 122 -12.61 7.47 9.78
CA ALA A 122 -13.24 7.31 8.46
C ALA A 122 -14.04 6.00 8.40
N LEU A 123 -13.48 4.92 8.93
CA LEU A 123 -14.20 3.65 9.04
C LEU A 123 -15.46 3.76 9.92
N LYS A 124 -15.37 4.41 11.09
CA LYS A 124 -16.53 4.66 11.96
C LYS A 124 -17.61 5.49 11.26
N ALA A 125 -17.21 6.39 10.37
CA ALA A 125 -18.12 7.19 9.55
C ALA A 125 -18.67 6.45 8.32
N GLY A 126 -18.34 5.16 8.14
CA GLY A 126 -18.80 4.35 7.00
C GLY A 126 -18.09 4.66 5.68
N ILE A 127 -17.00 5.44 5.71
CA ILE A 127 -16.19 5.71 4.52
C ILE A 127 -15.41 4.42 4.21
N THR A 128 -15.71 3.83 3.06
CA THR A 128 -15.01 2.65 2.57
C THR A 128 -14.16 3.01 1.35
N THR A 129 -13.09 2.28 1.13
CA THR A 129 -12.30 2.40 -0.09
C THR A 129 -13.09 1.96 -1.31
N THR A 130 -12.94 2.72 -2.40
CA THR A 130 -13.43 2.30 -3.72
C THR A 130 -12.69 1.03 -4.12
N ARG A 131 -13.47 0.03 -4.53
CA ARG A 131 -13.00 -1.26 -5.02
C ARG A 131 -13.36 -1.36 -6.48
N GLU A 132 -12.40 -1.68 -7.33
CA GLU A 132 -12.67 -1.99 -8.73
C GLU A 132 -12.05 -3.34 -9.04
N HIS A 133 -12.88 -4.26 -9.53
CA HIS A 133 -12.45 -5.60 -9.98
C HIS A 133 -11.66 -6.43 -8.93
N GLY A 134 -11.89 -6.19 -7.63
CA GLY A 134 -11.20 -6.84 -6.52
C GLY A 134 -9.89 -6.16 -6.10
N ILE A 135 -9.57 -4.98 -6.65
CA ILE A 135 -8.42 -4.16 -6.28
C ILE A 135 -8.90 -2.94 -5.48
N VAL A 136 -8.18 -2.65 -4.40
CA VAL A 136 -8.33 -1.44 -3.61
C VAL A 136 -7.21 -0.47 -3.98
N PHE A 137 -7.59 0.78 -4.21
CA PHE A 137 -6.66 1.85 -4.57
C PHE A 137 -6.38 2.79 -3.39
N ALA A 138 -5.18 3.37 -3.41
CA ALA A 138 -4.70 4.30 -2.41
C ALA A 138 -5.62 5.53 -2.35
N GLN A 139 -6.02 5.87 -1.13
CA GLN A 139 -6.59 7.17 -0.80
C GLN A 139 -5.46 8.17 -0.52
N GLU A 140 -5.82 9.44 -0.46
CA GLU A 140 -4.92 10.56 -0.27
C GLU A 140 -3.88 10.39 0.84
N LEU A 141 -4.30 9.96 2.03
CA LEU A 141 -3.39 9.74 3.15
C LEU A 141 -2.39 8.61 2.90
N GLN A 142 -2.81 7.59 2.17
CA GLN A 142 -1.96 6.46 1.82
C GLN A 142 -0.94 6.88 0.77
N VAL A 143 -1.32 7.73 -0.20
CA VAL A 143 -0.38 8.29 -1.17
C VAL A 143 0.69 9.14 -0.47
N LEU A 144 0.33 9.94 0.55
CA LEU A 144 1.33 10.70 1.32
C LEU A 144 2.31 9.80 2.06
N LYS A 145 1.80 8.73 2.68
CA LYS A 145 2.65 7.75 3.35
C LYS A 145 3.65 7.13 2.37
N ILE A 146 3.18 6.74 1.17
CA ILE A 146 4.03 6.20 0.11
C ILE A 146 5.09 7.22 -0.32
N LEU A 147 4.73 8.50 -0.45
CA LEU A 147 5.65 9.57 -0.84
C LEU A 147 6.56 10.06 0.29
N GLY A 148 6.45 9.50 1.49
CA GLY A 148 7.17 9.96 2.67
C GLY A 148 6.82 11.36 3.13
N HIS A 149 5.66 11.86 2.75
CA HIS A 149 5.21 13.14 3.24
C HIS A 149 4.72 12.96 4.68
N PRO A 150 5.06 13.86 5.62
CA PRO A 150 4.50 13.85 6.96
C PRO A 150 2.98 13.84 6.87
N VAL A 151 2.36 12.75 7.33
CA VAL A 151 0.92 12.67 7.50
C VAL A 151 0.63 13.24 8.86
N GLY A 152 0.11 14.47 8.90
CA GLY A 152 -0.15 15.15 10.15
C GLY A 152 -1.12 14.42 11.09
N THR A 153 -1.33 15.01 12.25
CA THR A 153 -2.32 14.61 13.25
C THR A 153 -3.75 14.59 12.68
N VAL A 154 -4.72 14.06 13.45
CA VAL A 154 -6.14 14.02 13.05
C VAL A 154 -6.69 15.40 12.66
N SER A 155 -6.12 16.47 13.23
CA SER A 155 -6.47 17.87 12.98
C SER A 155 -5.82 18.50 11.75
N ASP A 156 -4.80 17.87 11.15
CA ASP A 156 -4.03 18.53 10.10
C ASP A 156 -4.76 18.47 8.75
N PRO A 157 -4.96 19.63 8.10
CA PRO A 157 -5.61 19.69 6.79
C PRO A 157 -4.68 19.06 5.76
N VAL A 158 -5.20 18.06 5.06
CA VAL A 158 -4.49 17.41 3.96
C VAL A 158 -5.44 17.46 2.76
N SER A 159 -5.03 18.16 1.71
CA SER A 159 -5.69 18.20 0.40
C SER A 159 -4.61 18.18 -0.69
N ILE A 160 -4.37 17.01 -1.27
CA ILE A 160 -3.51 16.78 -2.43
C ILE A 160 -4.38 16.57 -3.67
N PHE A 161 -5.52 15.90 -3.51
CA PHE A 161 -6.56 15.91 -4.52
C PHE A 161 -7.39 17.16 -4.26
N GLY A 162 -7.19 18.19 -5.08
CA GLY A 162 -7.86 19.48 -4.92
C GLY A 162 -9.37 19.37 -4.94
N VAL A 163 -9.98 19.08 -3.80
CA VAL A 163 -11.41 19.26 -3.58
C VAL A 163 -11.53 20.57 -2.84
N LYS A 164 -11.87 21.63 -3.61
CA LYS A 164 -12.44 22.85 -3.04
C LYS A 164 -13.56 22.41 -2.10
N ARG A 165 -13.37 22.55 -0.79
CA ARG A 165 -14.47 22.56 0.18
C ARG A 165 -15.45 23.63 -0.31
N ARG A 166 -16.60 23.23 -0.84
CA ARG A 166 -17.73 24.15 -0.98
C ARG A 166 -18.09 24.55 0.45
N ARG A 167 -18.00 25.86 0.71
CA ARG A 167 -18.51 26.50 1.91
C ARG A 167 -20.00 26.25 2.05
#